data_AF-A0A8T7AFJ3-F1
#
_entry.id   AF-A0A8T7AFJ3-F1
#
_cell.length_a   1.000
_cell.length_b   1.000
_cell.length_c   1.000
_cell.angle_alpha   90.00
_cell.angle_beta   90.00
_cell.angle_gamma   90.00
#
_symmetry.space_group_name_H-M   'P 1'
#
loop_
_entity.id
_entity.type
_entity.pdbx_description
1 polymer ?
#
loop_
_entity_poly.entity_id
_entity_poly.type
_entity_poly.pdbx_seq_one_letter_code
_entity_poly.pdbx_strand_id
1 'polypeptide(L)'
;LKRRPLADIEKILDTINRLVVVDNKIDSFEYLLSRMVAKYLREAKNPSRSKLHGGKKLADCAQQLSLVVSIVASHGYQTGSAGDLQKAQKAYRAGMSSVGINHTNLSFKGDWQDQLDAAVEILDKLKPADKNKVVQALAVTVSDDNMLVTAEHEMLRAVCLLIHVPLPIFNQAEYTST
;
A
#
# COMPACT_ATOMS: atom_id res chain seq x y z
N LEU A 1 -5.16 -23.75 3.11
CA LEU A 1 -4.56 -23.17 1.87
C LEU A 1 -3.10 -23.58 1.66
N LYS A 2 -2.22 -23.52 2.68
CA LYS A 2 -0.81 -24.01 2.65
C LYS A 2 -0.55 -25.49 2.26
N ARG A 3 -1.59 -26.28 1.94
CA ARG A 3 -1.50 -27.72 1.62
C ARG A 3 -2.21 -28.11 0.31
N ARG A 4 -2.59 -27.13 -0.53
CA ARG A 4 -3.23 -27.40 -1.83
C ARG A 4 -2.17 -27.67 -2.91
N PRO A 5 -2.42 -28.56 -3.88
CA PRO A 5 -1.57 -28.78 -5.05
C PRO A 5 -1.26 -27.47 -5.79
N LEU A 6 -0.03 -27.32 -6.31
CA LEU A 6 0.43 -26.12 -7.01
C LEU A 6 -0.44 -25.76 -8.23
N ALA A 7 -1.03 -26.75 -8.89
CA ALA A 7 -1.93 -26.57 -10.03
C ALA A 7 -3.27 -25.89 -9.63
N ASP A 8 -3.77 -26.14 -8.42
CA ASP A 8 -5.00 -25.51 -7.93
C ASP A 8 -4.76 -24.05 -7.56
N ILE A 9 -3.57 -23.77 -7.04
CA ILE A 9 -3.07 -22.44 -6.76
C ILE A 9 -2.96 -21.60 -8.04
N GLU A 10 -2.41 -22.18 -9.11
CA GLU A 10 -2.27 -21.51 -10.41
C GLU A 10 -3.61 -21.27 -11.09
N LYS A 11 -4.56 -22.20 -10.96
CA LYS A 11 -5.95 -22.00 -11.42
C LYS A 11 -6.67 -20.87 -10.67
N ILE A 12 -6.44 -20.73 -9.36
CA ILE A 12 -7.00 -19.62 -8.57
C ILE A 12 -6.42 -18.28 -9.05
N LEU A 13 -5.10 -18.19 -9.25
CA LEU A 13 -4.47 -16.99 -9.79
C LEU A 13 -5.01 -16.60 -11.16
N ASP A 14 -5.10 -17.57 -12.05
CA ASP A 14 -5.62 -17.38 -13.40
C ASP A 14 -7.10 -16.94 -13.38
N THR A 15 -7.91 -17.53 -12.49
CA THR A 15 -9.31 -17.11 -12.31
C THR A 15 -9.42 -15.68 -11.77
N ILE A 16 -8.60 -15.31 -10.77
CA ILE A 16 -8.56 -13.94 -10.23
C ILE A 16 -8.11 -12.95 -11.32
N ASN A 17 -7.04 -13.28 -12.06
CA ASN A 17 -6.55 -12.44 -13.16
C ASN A 17 -7.58 -12.29 -14.28
N ARG A 18 -8.40 -13.31 -14.55
CA ARG A 18 -9.49 -13.22 -15.54
C ARG A 18 -10.67 -12.38 -15.04
N LEU A 19 -10.98 -12.41 -13.73
CA LEU A 19 -12.00 -11.54 -13.13
C LEU A 19 -11.61 -10.06 -13.20
N VAL A 20 -10.31 -9.77 -12.99
CA VAL A 20 -9.72 -8.41 -13.06
C VAL A 20 -9.85 -7.76 -14.45
N VAL A 21 -10.11 -8.53 -15.51
CA VAL A 21 -10.06 -8.05 -16.92
C VAL A 21 -11.46 -7.83 -17.53
N VAL A 22 -12.56 -8.13 -16.82
CA VAL A 22 -13.89 -8.18 -17.43
C VAL A 22 -14.45 -6.81 -17.86
N ASP A 23 -14.15 -5.72 -17.13
CA ASP A 23 -14.73 -4.39 -17.39
C ASP A 23 -13.75 -3.37 -18.00
N ASN A 24 -12.56 -3.81 -18.42
CA ASN A 24 -11.50 -2.97 -19.04
C ASN A 24 -11.06 -1.75 -18.19
N LYS A 25 -11.42 -1.74 -16.90
CA LYS A 25 -10.95 -0.85 -15.85
C LYS A 25 -10.55 -1.72 -14.66
N ILE A 26 -9.26 -1.92 -14.47
CA ILE A 26 -8.78 -2.59 -13.26
C ILE A 26 -9.00 -1.64 -12.09
N ASP A 27 -9.91 -1.98 -11.18
CA ASP A 27 -10.05 -1.24 -9.93
C ASP A 27 -8.81 -1.46 -9.04
N SER A 28 -8.44 -0.44 -8.28
CA SER A 28 -7.41 -0.49 -7.24
C SER A 28 -7.53 -1.74 -6.36
N PHE A 29 -8.75 -2.11 -5.96
CA PHE A 29 -9.00 -3.32 -5.17
C PHE A 29 -8.59 -4.61 -5.90
N GLU A 30 -8.98 -4.76 -7.17
CA GLU A 30 -8.69 -5.93 -7.99
C GLU A 30 -7.19 -6.08 -8.26
N TYR A 31 -6.53 -4.97 -8.56
CA TYR A 31 -5.08 -4.92 -8.73
C TYR A 31 -4.37 -5.39 -7.46
N LEU A 32 -4.72 -4.80 -6.31
CA LEU A 32 -4.10 -5.11 -5.03
C LEU A 32 -4.36 -6.56 -4.61
N LEU A 33 -5.57 -7.07 -4.83
CA LEU A 33 -5.92 -8.46 -4.57
C LEU A 33 -5.03 -9.42 -5.38
N SER A 34 -4.82 -9.14 -6.66
CA SER A 34 -3.93 -9.95 -7.51
C SER A 34 -2.51 -10.01 -6.94
N ARG A 35 -1.99 -8.88 -6.45
CA ARG A 35 -0.64 -8.76 -5.86
C ARG A 35 -0.54 -9.47 -4.52
N MET A 36 -1.52 -9.33 -3.65
CA MET A 36 -1.57 -10.01 -2.36
C MET A 36 -1.58 -11.54 -2.54
N VAL A 37 -2.40 -12.04 -3.46
CA VAL A 37 -2.48 -13.47 -3.76
C VAL A 37 -1.19 -13.97 -4.39
N ALA A 38 -0.64 -13.27 -5.39
CA ALA A 38 0.62 -13.64 -6.02
C ALA A 38 1.77 -13.71 -5.00
N LYS A 39 1.86 -12.74 -4.08
CA LYS A 39 2.86 -12.72 -3.02
C LYS A 39 2.71 -13.90 -2.06
N TYR A 40 1.50 -14.13 -1.54
CA TYR A 40 1.21 -15.27 -0.65
C TYR A 40 1.62 -16.61 -1.27
N LEU A 41 1.34 -16.79 -2.56
CA LEU A 41 1.66 -18.04 -3.27
C LEU A 41 3.15 -18.19 -3.52
N ARG A 42 3.86 -17.11 -3.84
CA ARG A 42 5.32 -17.11 -3.98
C ARG A 42 6.01 -17.52 -2.67
N GLU A 43 5.54 -16.99 -1.55
CA GLU A 43 6.06 -17.33 -0.21
C GLU A 43 5.71 -18.76 0.20
N ALA A 44 4.51 -19.24 -0.14
CA ALA A 44 4.12 -20.62 0.09
C ALA A 44 5.00 -21.61 -0.69
N LYS A 45 5.46 -21.23 -1.89
CA LYS A 45 6.39 -22.04 -2.71
C LYS A 45 7.82 -22.07 -2.14
N ASN A 46 8.29 -21.01 -1.45
CA ASN A 46 9.68 -20.89 -0.98
C ASN A 46 9.80 -20.27 0.43
N PRO A 47 9.34 -20.95 1.50
CA PRO A 47 9.25 -20.37 2.84
C PRO A 47 10.61 -20.07 3.49
N SER A 48 11.70 -20.72 3.07
CA SER A 48 13.06 -20.50 3.61
C SER A 48 13.80 -19.33 2.97
N ARG A 49 13.31 -18.78 1.84
CA ARG A 49 13.93 -17.67 1.11
C ARG A 49 13.24 -16.32 1.31
N SER A 50 12.06 -16.26 1.95
CA SER A 50 11.41 -14.99 2.28
C SER A 50 12.11 -14.35 3.48
N LYS A 51 13.19 -13.60 3.22
CA LYS A 51 13.71 -12.66 4.22
C LYS A 51 12.65 -11.60 4.45
N LEU A 52 11.89 -11.74 5.54
CA LEU A 52 10.80 -10.85 5.93
C LEU A 52 11.27 -9.39 6.16
N HIS A 53 12.57 -9.18 6.32
CA HIS A 53 13.17 -7.87 6.57
C HIS A 53 14.54 -7.76 5.91
N GLY A 54 14.91 -6.55 5.52
CA GLY A 54 16.27 -6.22 5.10
C GLY A 54 16.97 -5.30 6.08
N GLY A 55 18.02 -4.62 5.61
CA GLY A 55 18.85 -3.70 6.41
C GLY A 55 18.78 -2.24 5.96
N LYS A 56 17.93 -1.90 4.97
CA LYS A 56 17.81 -0.52 4.47
C LYS A 56 17.21 0.39 5.53
N LYS A 57 17.59 1.68 5.49
CA LYS A 57 17.00 2.72 6.33
C LYS A 57 15.97 3.51 5.53
N LEU A 58 14.94 4.01 6.22
CA LEU A 58 13.88 4.79 5.58
C LEU A 58 14.42 6.06 4.91
N ALA A 59 15.45 6.69 5.50
CA ALA A 59 16.10 7.86 4.95
C ALA A 59 16.65 7.63 3.52
N ASP A 60 17.14 6.42 3.24
CA ASP A 60 17.65 6.03 1.92
C ASP A 60 16.52 5.70 0.92
N CYS A 61 15.28 5.62 1.41
CA CYS A 61 14.09 5.22 0.66
C CYS A 61 12.99 6.30 0.67
N ALA A 62 13.35 7.55 0.96
CA ALA A 62 12.39 8.64 1.13
C ALA A 62 11.57 8.92 -0.15
N GLN A 63 12.17 8.72 -1.33
CA GLN A 63 11.49 8.86 -2.61
C GLN A 63 10.43 7.77 -2.81
N GLN A 64 10.73 6.52 -2.44
CA GLN A 64 9.82 5.40 -2.53
C GLN A 64 8.66 5.57 -1.55
N LEU A 65 8.94 6.00 -0.32
CA LEU A 65 7.89 6.34 0.63
C LEU A 65 6.99 7.46 0.07
N SER A 66 7.59 8.55 -0.43
CA SER A 66 6.85 9.67 -1.00
C SER A 66 5.93 9.20 -2.13
N LEU A 67 6.40 8.31 -3.00
CA LEU A 67 5.60 7.75 -4.08
C LEU A 67 4.41 6.95 -3.55
N VAL A 68 4.62 6.03 -2.61
CA VAL A 68 3.53 5.21 -2.05
C VAL A 68 2.52 6.07 -1.32
N VAL A 69 2.97 7.03 -0.51
CA VAL A 69 2.09 7.99 0.20
C VAL A 69 1.31 8.85 -0.81
N SER A 70 1.94 9.23 -1.93
CA SER A 70 1.27 9.98 -3.00
C SER A 70 0.15 9.18 -3.65
N ILE A 71 0.40 7.90 -3.96
CA ILE A 71 -0.60 7.00 -4.56
C ILE A 71 -1.77 6.77 -3.59
N VAL A 72 -1.48 6.53 -2.31
CA VAL A 72 -2.53 6.31 -1.31
C VAL A 72 -3.40 7.57 -1.16
N ALA A 73 -2.79 8.75 -1.01
CA ALA A 73 -3.51 10.01 -0.92
C ALA A 73 -4.36 10.31 -2.18
N SER A 74 -3.90 9.90 -3.36
CA SER A 74 -4.64 10.12 -4.63
C SER A 74 -5.86 9.24 -4.79
N HIS A 75 -5.89 8.09 -4.13
CA HIS A 75 -6.99 7.13 -4.21
C HIS A 75 -8.09 7.42 -3.18
N GLY A 76 -7.79 8.16 -2.11
CA GLY A 76 -8.79 8.68 -1.16
C GLY A 76 -9.63 9.81 -1.74
N TYR A 77 -9.05 10.63 -2.64
CA TYR A 77 -9.74 11.75 -3.26
C TYR A 77 -9.69 11.62 -4.77
N GLN A 78 -10.84 11.33 -5.41
CA GLN A 78 -10.94 11.32 -6.86
C GLN A 78 -10.48 12.70 -7.37
N THR A 79 -9.31 12.78 -8.03
CA THR A 79 -8.65 14.04 -8.43
C THR A 79 -9.35 14.74 -9.60
N GLY A 80 -10.69 14.77 -9.61
CA GLY A 80 -11.53 15.41 -10.61
C GLY A 80 -11.78 16.90 -10.34
N SER A 81 -11.55 17.37 -9.10
CA SER A 81 -11.71 18.78 -8.72
C SER A 81 -10.48 19.38 -8.04
N ALA A 82 -10.35 20.72 -8.09
CA ALA A 82 -9.28 21.44 -7.38
C ALA A 82 -9.35 21.28 -5.85
N GLY A 83 -10.56 21.06 -5.30
CA GLY A 83 -10.75 20.80 -3.87
C GLY A 83 -10.22 19.44 -3.45
N ASP A 84 -10.42 18.41 -4.28
CA ASP A 84 -9.93 17.04 -4.03
C ASP A 84 -8.40 16.98 -4.09
N LEU A 85 -7.80 17.73 -5.02
CA LEU A 85 -6.35 17.87 -5.10
C LEU A 85 -5.74 18.49 -3.83
N GLN A 86 -6.39 19.52 -3.27
CA GLN A 86 -5.92 20.14 -2.02
C GLN A 86 -6.01 19.18 -0.83
N LYS A 87 -7.10 18.40 -0.74
CA LYS A 87 -7.25 17.37 0.30
C LYS A 87 -6.18 16.29 0.18
N ALA A 88 -5.96 15.76 -1.02
CA ALA A 88 -4.90 14.79 -1.29
C ALA A 88 -3.51 15.34 -0.91
N GLN A 89 -3.22 16.60 -1.24
CA GLN A 89 -1.95 17.24 -0.87
C GLN A 89 -1.81 17.42 0.65
N LYS A 90 -2.89 17.73 1.36
CA LYS A 90 -2.91 17.82 2.82
C LYS A 90 -2.62 16.45 3.46
N ALA A 91 -3.33 15.40 3.03
CA ALA A 91 -3.15 14.03 3.52
C ALA A 91 -1.73 13.49 3.25
N TYR A 92 -1.21 13.77 2.06
CA TYR A 92 0.18 13.47 1.68
C TYR A 92 1.19 14.13 2.62
N ARG A 93 1.05 15.45 2.85
CA ARG A 93 1.95 16.20 3.73
C ARG A 93 1.88 15.71 5.17
N ALA A 94 0.69 15.40 5.66
CA ALA A 94 0.49 14.85 7.00
C ALA A 94 1.25 13.52 7.17
N GLY A 95 1.09 12.59 6.21
CA GLY A 95 1.80 11.31 6.22
C GLY A 95 3.32 11.46 6.21
N MET A 96 3.87 12.27 5.30
CA MET A 96 5.31 12.51 5.22
C MET A 96 5.89 13.17 6.47
N SER A 97 5.17 14.15 7.03
CA SER A 97 5.60 14.88 8.23
C SER A 97 5.59 13.99 9.48
N SER A 98 4.67 13.02 9.56
CA SER A 98 4.54 12.11 10.71
C SER A 98 5.80 11.28 10.98
N VAL A 99 6.63 11.08 9.95
CA VAL A 99 7.90 10.34 10.02
C VAL A 99 9.13 11.23 9.89
N GLY A 100 8.95 12.55 9.96
CA GLY A 100 10.03 13.55 9.92
C GLY A 100 10.67 13.73 8.55
N ILE A 101 9.97 13.39 7.45
CA ILE A 101 10.46 13.57 6.09
C ILE A 101 9.76 14.79 5.48
N ASN A 102 10.52 15.88 5.30
CA ASN A 102 10.02 17.07 4.63
C ASN A 102 10.04 16.86 3.12
N HIS A 103 8.88 16.66 2.51
CA HIS A 103 8.73 16.57 1.06
C HIS A 103 7.70 17.58 0.55
N THR A 104 8.03 18.25 -0.55
CA THR A 104 7.37 19.51 -0.90
C THR A 104 6.07 19.31 -1.67
N ASN A 105 6.05 18.33 -2.59
CA ASN A 105 4.98 18.20 -3.58
C ASN A 105 4.52 16.75 -3.77
N LEU A 106 3.20 16.62 -3.86
CA LEU A 106 2.50 15.45 -4.38
C LEU A 106 2.80 15.34 -5.88
N SER A 107 3.27 14.18 -6.33
CA SER A 107 3.55 13.92 -7.75
C SER A 107 2.71 12.75 -8.22
N PHE A 108 1.77 13.02 -9.13
CA PHE A 108 1.08 11.97 -9.87
C PHE A 108 1.80 11.80 -11.20
N LYS A 109 2.52 10.71 -11.35
CA LYS A 109 3.06 10.29 -12.65
C LYS A 109 2.32 9.04 -13.06
N GLY A 110 1.85 9.00 -14.31
CA GLY A 110 1.21 7.89 -15.03
C GLY A 110 0.93 6.58 -14.27
N ASP A 111 1.36 5.46 -14.84
CA ASP A 111 1.03 4.11 -14.39
C ASP A 111 1.40 3.89 -12.90
N TRP A 112 0.41 3.99 -12.02
CA TRP A 112 0.61 3.96 -10.57
C TRP A 112 0.90 2.53 -10.09
N GLN A 113 0.43 1.53 -10.83
CA GLN A 113 0.58 0.11 -10.53
C GLN A 113 2.06 -0.29 -10.51
N ASP A 114 2.77 -0.04 -11.61
CA ASP A 114 4.20 -0.38 -11.74
C ASP A 114 5.07 0.41 -10.75
N GLN A 115 4.71 1.67 -10.53
CA GLN A 115 5.38 2.53 -9.58
C GLN A 115 5.20 2.07 -8.13
N LEU A 116 3.98 1.63 -7.77
CA LEU A 116 3.69 1.05 -6.47
C LEU A 116 4.51 -0.23 -6.26
N ASP A 117 4.48 -1.15 -7.21
CA ASP A 117 5.21 -2.42 -7.14
C ASP A 117 6.71 -2.19 -6.90
N ALA A 118 7.34 -1.35 -7.74
CA ALA A 118 8.76 -1.06 -7.64
C ALA A 118 9.14 -0.40 -6.30
N ALA A 119 8.32 0.54 -5.81
CA ALA A 119 8.56 1.20 -4.54
C ALA A 119 8.40 0.22 -3.36
N VAL A 120 7.36 -0.60 -3.38
CA VAL A 120 7.06 -1.56 -2.32
C VAL A 120 8.14 -2.63 -2.21
N GLU A 121 8.71 -3.12 -3.32
CA GLU A 121 9.84 -4.05 -3.28
C GLU A 121 11.08 -3.47 -2.59
N ILE A 122 11.28 -2.15 -2.68
CA ILE A 122 12.38 -1.45 -2.00
C ILE A 122 12.05 -1.26 -0.51
N LEU A 123 10.82 -0.83 -0.21
CA LEU A 123 10.35 -0.64 1.17
C LEU A 123 10.28 -1.96 1.95
N ASP A 124 10.03 -3.09 1.28
CA ASP A 124 10.05 -4.41 1.90
C ASP A 124 11.45 -4.83 2.38
N LYS A 125 12.51 -4.18 1.87
CA LYS A 125 13.91 -4.40 2.29
C LYS A 125 14.35 -3.50 3.45
N LEU A 126 13.44 -2.70 4.01
CA LEU A 126 13.71 -1.90 5.21
C LEU A 126 13.90 -2.80 6.44
N LYS A 127 14.61 -2.26 7.44
CA LYS A 127 14.64 -2.82 8.79
C LYS A 127 13.25 -2.71 9.45
N PRO A 128 12.89 -3.59 10.41
CA PRO A 128 11.54 -3.63 11.00
C PRO A 128 11.04 -2.27 11.52
N ALA A 129 11.87 -1.54 12.26
CA ALA A 129 11.51 -0.24 12.82
C ALA A 129 11.17 0.81 11.75
N ASP A 130 11.81 0.74 10.59
CA ASP A 130 11.56 1.67 9.49
C ASP A 130 10.36 1.24 8.64
N LYS A 131 10.03 -0.06 8.59
CA LYS A 131 8.76 -0.52 8.03
C LYS A 131 7.55 -0.02 8.85
N ASN A 132 7.67 -0.01 10.18
CA ASN A 132 6.62 0.56 11.03
C ASN A 132 6.37 2.04 10.76
N LYS A 133 7.42 2.81 10.45
CA LYS A 133 7.28 4.21 10.01
C LYS A 133 6.56 4.33 8.68
N VAL A 134 6.81 3.44 7.71
CA VAL A 134 6.03 3.40 6.46
C VAL A 134 4.54 3.24 6.79
N VAL A 135 4.19 2.28 7.65
CA VAL A 135 2.80 2.05 8.05
C VAL A 135 2.22 3.25 8.80
N GLN A 136 2.98 3.90 9.68
CA GLN A 136 2.57 5.12 10.37
C GLN A 136 2.24 6.25 9.38
N ALA A 137 3.12 6.50 8.41
CA ALA A 137 2.91 7.53 7.39
C ALA A 137 1.64 7.25 6.58
N LEU A 138 1.43 5.99 6.18
CA LEU A 138 0.24 5.58 5.43
C LEU A 138 -1.03 5.67 6.27
N ALA A 139 -0.99 5.25 7.53
CA ALA A 139 -2.09 5.39 8.47
C ALA A 139 -2.52 6.85 8.58
N VAL A 140 -1.59 7.76 8.85
CA VAL A 140 -1.88 9.21 8.94
C VAL A 140 -2.42 9.77 7.61
N THR A 141 -1.97 9.24 6.47
CA THR A 141 -2.49 9.66 5.17
C THR A 141 -3.95 9.24 4.95
N VAL A 142 -4.38 8.09 5.48
CA VAL A 142 -5.76 7.60 5.34
C VAL A 142 -6.68 7.98 6.51
N SER A 143 -6.14 8.64 7.55
CA SER A 143 -6.82 8.98 8.80
C SER A 143 -7.97 9.99 8.68
N ASP A 144 -8.46 10.28 7.47
CA ASP A 144 -9.50 11.29 7.21
C ASP A 144 -10.66 10.66 6.42
N ASP A 145 -11.33 9.64 6.97
CA ASP A 145 -12.76 9.47 6.72
C ASP A 145 -13.46 8.48 7.67
N ASN A 146 -14.68 8.85 8.06
CA ASN A 146 -15.53 8.16 9.04
C ASN A 146 -16.38 7.04 8.38
N MET A 147 -15.87 6.40 7.32
CA MET A 147 -16.66 5.56 6.40
C MET A 147 -16.06 4.15 6.17
N LEU A 148 -16.97 3.20 5.95
CA LEU A 148 -16.68 1.78 5.72
C LEU A 148 -15.87 1.57 4.43
N VAL A 149 -14.62 1.09 4.58
CA VAL A 149 -13.70 0.51 3.57
C VAL A 149 -13.63 1.30 2.25
N THR A 150 -12.91 2.42 2.26
CA THR A 150 -12.57 3.21 1.05
C THR A 150 -11.35 2.62 0.31
N ALA A 151 -11.14 3.02 -0.95
CA ALA A 151 -10.04 2.53 -1.79
C ALA A 151 -8.63 2.76 -1.17
N GLU A 152 -8.45 3.84 -0.42
CA GLU A 152 -7.20 4.14 0.28
C GLU A 152 -6.91 3.18 1.45
N HIS A 153 -7.95 2.68 2.14
CA HIS A 153 -7.82 1.71 3.23
C HIS A 153 -7.41 0.34 2.68
N GLU A 154 -7.94 -0.05 1.52
CA GLU A 154 -7.49 -1.25 0.81
C GLU A 154 -6.05 -1.09 0.30
N MET A 155 -5.68 0.09 -0.18
CA MET A 155 -4.30 0.41 -0.58
C MET A 155 -3.33 0.28 0.61
N LEU A 156 -3.66 0.86 1.76
CA LEU A 156 -2.89 0.68 2.99
C LEU A 156 -2.78 -0.80 3.36
N ARG A 157 -3.89 -1.55 3.32
CA ARG A 157 -3.91 -2.96 3.72
C ARG A 157 -2.97 -3.80 2.85
N ALA A 158 -3.07 -3.58 1.55
CA ALA A 158 -2.25 -4.25 0.57
C ALA A 158 -0.78 -3.89 0.75
N VAL A 159 -0.43 -2.61 0.93
CA VAL A 159 0.96 -2.21 1.18
C VAL A 159 1.51 -2.90 2.43
N CYS A 160 0.78 -2.92 3.56
CA CYS A 160 1.21 -3.60 4.79
C CYS A 160 1.56 -5.07 4.54
N LEU A 161 0.68 -5.80 3.82
CA LEU A 161 0.92 -7.18 3.44
C LEU A 161 2.15 -7.30 2.52
N LEU A 162 2.27 -6.42 1.53
CA LEU A 162 3.37 -6.40 0.58
C LEU A 162 4.72 -5.98 1.21
N ILE A 163 4.75 -5.33 2.36
CA ILE A 163 5.98 -5.07 3.13
C ILE A 163 6.15 -5.95 4.38
N HIS A 164 5.33 -6.99 4.56
CA HIS A 164 5.38 -7.91 5.71
C HIS A 164 5.23 -7.23 7.08
N VAL A 165 4.40 -6.20 7.17
CA VAL A 165 4.04 -5.57 8.46
C VAL A 165 2.60 -5.98 8.81
N PRO A 166 2.33 -6.39 10.05
CA PRO A 166 0.95 -6.65 10.47
C PRO A 166 0.10 -5.38 10.31
N LEU A 167 -1.15 -5.56 9.94
CA LEU A 167 -2.08 -4.43 9.85
C LEU A 167 -2.21 -3.77 11.22
N PRO A 168 -2.01 -2.43 11.32
CA PRO A 168 -2.25 -1.72 12.56
C PRO A 168 -3.74 -1.83 12.92
N ILE A 169 -4.02 -2.02 14.21
CA ILE A 169 -5.39 -1.99 14.73
C ILE A 169 -5.76 -0.52 14.87
N PHE A 170 -6.69 -0.05 14.03
CA PHE A 170 -7.25 1.28 14.17
C PHE A 170 -8.34 1.26 15.23
N ASN A 171 -8.00 1.66 16.47
CA ASN A 171 -9.01 1.87 17.49
C ASN A 171 -9.69 3.23 17.25
N GLN A 172 -11.01 3.21 17.02
CA GLN A 172 -11.83 4.41 16.79
C GLN A 172 -11.84 5.42 17.97
N ALA A 173 -11.23 5.08 19.11
CA ALA A 173 -11.22 5.90 20.33
C ALA A 173 -10.15 7.01 20.36
N GLU A 174 -9.18 7.03 19.44
CA GLU A 174 -8.10 8.03 19.45
C GLU A 174 -8.37 9.25 18.53
N TYR A 175 -9.47 9.25 17.77
CA TYR A 175 -9.83 10.34 16.85
C TYR A 175 -10.72 11.44 17.48
N THR A 176 -11.08 11.32 18.76
CA THR A 176 -11.93 12.30 19.48
C THR A 176 -11.18 13.14 20.52
N SER A 177 -9.86 13.26 20.39
CA SER A 177 -9.11 14.19 21.23
C SER A 177 -8.02 14.85 20.42
N THR A 178 -8.30 15.99 19.81
CA THR A 178 -7.82 17.33 20.23
C THR A 178 -8.46 18.39 19.35
#